data_AF-A0A533YRZ9-F1
#
_entry.id   AF-A0A533YRZ9-F1
#
_cell.length_a   1.000
_cell.length_b   1.000
_cell.length_c   1.000
_cell.angle_alpha   90.00
_cell.angle_beta   90.00
_cell.angle_gamma   90.00
#
_symmetry.space_group_name_H-M   'P 1'
#
loop_
_entity.id
_entity.type
_entity.pdbx_description
1 polymer ?
#
loop_
_entity_poly.entity_id
_entity_poly.type
_entity_poly.pdbx_seq_one_letter_code
_entity_poly.pdbx_strand_id
1 'polypeptide(L)'
;MGIHRLRKYFAVASILFMVVLAVSPLKDFFREWRFYQYRFNNLVADLPKKVKPAEIGIKQIWNRKLDRVDRCITCHLGIKEEALKGAEQPYRTHPHIYHDIEEFGCTICHEGQGAATEFKESIGKVKFWDKPILPAEYMEASCAKCHRERNVPRAPALNLGRKLLEESNCIGCHKIGGYEKRWVPRLDGIGSKVNRQWLVSWSQFIHVVPRRRCS
;
A
#
# COMPACT_ATOMS: atom_id res chain seq x y z
N MET A 1 21.61 -33.12 -44.39
CA MET A 1 20.59 -33.31 -43.33
C MET A 1 19.31 -33.83 -43.98
N GLY A 2 18.84 -35.04 -43.63
CA GLY A 2 17.72 -35.67 -44.37
C GLY A 2 16.37 -35.01 -44.10
N ILE A 3 15.50 -34.96 -45.12
CA ILE A 3 14.18 -34.30 -45.10
C ILE A 3 13.28 -34.77 -43.93
N HIS A 4 13.42 -36.04 -43.53
CA HIS A 4 12.72 -36.60 -42.38
C HIS A 4 13.17 -36.00 -41.05
N ARG A 5 14.47 -35.67 -40.89
CA ARG A 5 14.95 -34.99 -39.68
C ARG A 5 14.42 -33.56 -39.62
N LEU A 6 14.40 -32.85 -40.75
CA LEU A 6 13.86 -31.50 -40.83
C LEU A 6 12.37 -31.45 -40.44
N ARG A 7 11.54 -32.36 -40.96
CA ARG A 7 10.12 -32.49 -40.59
C ARG A 7 9.93 -32.77 -39.09
N LYS A 8 10.76 -33.62 -38.49
CA LYS A 8 10.73 -33.89 -37.04
C LYS A 8 11.07 -32.63 -36.24
N TYR A 9 12.14 -31.90 -36.60
CA TYR A 9 12.51 -30.66 -35.92
C TYR A 9 11.42 -29.60 -36.03
N PHE A 10 10.83 -29.43 -37.21
CA PHE A 10 9.72 -28.51 -37.41
C PHE A 10 8.52 -28.88 -36.53
N ALA A 11 8.09 -30.14 -36.52
CA ALA A 11 6.97 -30.59 -35.68
C ALA A 11 7.23 -30.33 -34.18
N VAL A 12 8.44 -30.64 -33.69
CA VAL A 12 8.82 -30.38 -32.29
C VAL A 12 8.81 -28.88 -31.99
N ALA A 13 9.36 -28.06 -32.87
CA ALA A 13 9.39 -26.60 -32.70
C ALA A 13 7.97 -26.00 -32.71
N SER A 14 7.08 -26.46 -33.61
CA SER A 14 5.69 -26.01 -33.66
C SER A 14 4.91 -26.38 -32.39
N ILE A 15 5.10 -27.59 -31.87
CA ILE A 15 4.47 -28.02 -30.61
C ILE A 15 5.01 -27.17 -29.45
N LEU A 16 6.33 -26.96 -29.38
CA LEU A 16 6.94 -26.13 -28.34
C LEU A 16 6.40 -24.70 -28.39
N PHE A 17 6.30 -24.12 -29.59
CA PHE A 17 5.73 -22.79 -29.79
C PHE A 17 4.26 -22.73 -29.35
N MET A 18 3.46 -23.72 -29.70
CA MET A 18 2.06 -23.82 -29.28
C MET A 18 1.94 -23.91 -27.75
N VAL A 19 2.79 -24.69 -27.09
CA VAL A 19 2.83 -24.79 -25.63
C VAL A 19 3.17 -23.43 -25.01
N VAL A 20 4.20 -22.74 -25.51
CA VAL A 20 4.60 -21.42 -25.01
C VAL A 20 3.47 -20.38 -25.20
N LEU A 21 2.82 -20.37 -26.36
CA LEU A 21 1.69 -19.47 -26.61
C LEU A 21 0.49 -19.77 -25.71
N ALA A 22 0.26 -21.02 -25.34
CA ALA A 22 -0.82 -21.41 -24.44
C ALA A 22 -0.59 -20.97 -22.98
N VAL A 23 0.65 -20.73 -22.55
CA VAL A 23 0.96 -20.34 -21.16
C VAL A 23 0.25 -19.04 -20.76
N SER A 24 0.29 -18.00 -21.61
CA SER A 24 -0.31 -16.70 -21.29
C SER A 24 -1.83 -16.76 -21.08
N PRO A 25 -2.65 -17.27 -22.03
CA PRO A 25 -4.09 -17.35 -21.86
C PRO A 25 -4.49 -18.31 -20.74
N LEU A 26 -3.78 -19.43 -20.54
CA LEU A 26 -4.04 -20.31 -19.40
C LEU A 26 -3.77 -19.60 -18.08
N LYS A 27 -2.65 -18.86 -17.98
CA LYS A 27 -2.33 -18.07 -16.77
C LYS A 27 -3.38 -17.00 -16.51
N ASP A 28 -3.91 -16.36 -17.55
CA ASP A 28 -5.02 -15.40 -17.41
C ASP A 28 -6.33 -16.06 -16.97
N PHE A 29 -6.63 -17.25 -17.50
CA PHE A 29 -7.82 -18.00 -17.16
C PHE A 29 -7.85 -18.42 -15.68
N PHE A 30 -6.69 -18.82 -15.15
CA PHE A 30 -6.54 -19.28 -13.76
C PHE A 30 -6.11 -18.19 -12.78
N ARG A 31 -6.35 -16.90 -13.08
CA ARG A 31 -6.02 -15.83 -12.14
C ARG A 31 -6.86 -15.92 -10.86
N GLU A 32 -6.18 -15.72 -9.73
CA GLU A 32 -6.74 -15.78 -8.38
C GLU A 32 -7.97 -14.87 -8.20
N TRP A 33 -7.94 -13.65 -8.75
CA TRP A 33 -9.05 -12.70 -8.61
C TRP A 33 -10.38 -13.22 -9.19
N ARG A 34 -10.35 -14.04 -10.25
CA ARG A 34 -11.58 -14.62 -10.84
C ARG A 34 -12.30 -15.50 -9.82
N PHE A 35 -11.56 -16.30 -9.06
CA PHE A 35 -12.10 -17.17 -8.03
C PHE A 35 -12.86 -16.37 -6.96
N TYR A 36 -12.32 -15.23 -6.52
CA TYR A 36 -13.00 -14.35 -5.56
C TYR A 36 -14.32 -13.79 -6.12
N GLN A 37 -14.35 -13.40 -7.40
CA GLN A 37 -15.58 -12.87 -8.00
C GLN A 37 -16.65 -13.93 -8.20
N TYR A 38 -16.28 -15.15 -8.62
CA TYR A 38 -17.21 -16.27 -8.70
C TYR A 38 -17.76 -16.65 -7.32
N ARG A 39 -16.90 -16.73 -6.30
CA ARG A 39 -17.33 -17.01 -4.92
C ARG A 39 -18.24 -15.91 -4.37
N PHE A 40 -17.95 -14.64 -4.67
CA PHE A 40 -18.86 -13.53 -4.32
C PHE A 40 -20.23 -13.70 -4.97
N ASN A 41 -20.28 -14.01 -6.27
CA ASN A 41 -21.53 -14.18 -7.00
C ASN A 41 -22.38 -15.34 -6.46
N ASN A 42 -21.74 -16.43 -6.06
CA ASN A 42 -22.42 -17.54 -5.37
C ASN A 42 -22.92 -17.10 -3.99
N LEU A 43 -22.09 -16.41 -3.21
CA LEU A 43 -22.46 -15.91 -1.88
C LEU A 43 -23.70 -15.00 -1.93
N VAL A 44 -23.74 -14.04 -2.86
CA VAL A 44 -24.85 -13.08 -2.94
C VAL A 44 -26.13 -13.67 -3.51
N ALA A 45 -26.05 -14.77 -4.26
CA ALA A 45 -27.22 -15.49 -4.75
C ALA A 45 -28.02 -16.12 -3.60
N ASP A 46 -27.33 -16.55 -2.54
CA ASP A 46 -27.93 -17.20 -1.37
C ASP A 46 -28.40 -16.21 -0.30
N LEU A 47 -28.11 -14.91 -0.45
CA LEU A 47 -28.48 -13.92 0.55
C LEU A 47 -29.98 -13.58 0.50
N PRO A 48 -30.64 -13.42 1.67
CA PRO A 48 -32.04 -13.01 1.74
C PRO A 48 -32.26 -11.58 1.21
N LYS A 49 -31.24 -10.72 1.33
CA LYS A 49 -31.24 -9.37 0.76
C LYS A 49 -30.58 -9.40 -0.61
N LYS A 50 -31.30 -8.92 -1.63
CA LYS A 50 -30.78 -8.83 -3.01
C LYS A 50 -29.56 -7.91 -3.06
N VAL A 51 -28.41 -8.49 -3.33
CA VAL A 51 -27.15 -7.80 -3.68
C VAL A 51 -26.86 -8.10 -5.14
N LYS A 52 -26.41 -7.09 -5.90
CA LYS A 52 -26.12 -7.27 -7.33
C LYS A 52 -24.86 -8.14 -7.50
N PRO A 53 -24.90 -9.19 -8.34
CA PRO A 53 -23.70 -9.93 -8.70
C PRO A 53 -22.63 -9.01 -9.32
N ALA A 54 -21.37 -9.30 -9.05
CA ALA A 54 -20.26 -8.62 -9.66
C ALA A 54 -20.06 -9.08 -11.11
N GLU A 55 -19.84 -8.11 -12.00
CA GLU A 55 -19.29 -8.38 -13.33
C GLU A 55 -17.89 -8.98 -13.21
N ILE A 56 -17.65 -10.08 -13.93
CA ILE A 56 -16.36 -10.76 -13.92
C ILE A 56 -15.36 -9.95 -14.74
N GLY A 57 -14.35 -9.41 -14.07
CA GLY A 57 -13.32 -8.59 -14.70
C GLY A 57 -12.49 -7.81 -13.69
N ILE A 58 -11.35 -7.31 -14.13
CA ILE A 58 -10.50 -6.43 -13.32
C ILE A 58 -11.20 -5.09 -13.14
N LYS A 59 -11.37 -4.66 -11.89
CA LYS A 59 -11.94 -3.36 -11.54
C LYS A 59 -10.80 -2.41 -11.20
N GLN A 60 -10.81 -1.22 -11.75
CA GLN A 60 -9.74 -0.24 -11.55
C GLN A 60 -10.28 1.13 -11.20
N ILE A 61 -9.84 1.65 -10.06
CA ILE A 61 -9.96 3.06 -9.69
C ILE A 61 -8.68 3.76 -10.14
N TRP A 62 -8.82 4.86 -10.86
CA TRP A 62 -7.69 5.67 -11.31
C TRP A 62 -7.87 7.13 -10.89
N ASN A 63 -7.11 7.53 -9.87
CA ASN A 63 -7.06 8.92 -9.42
C ASN A 63 -5.77 9.57 -9.91
N ARG A 64 -5.90 10.44 -10.92
CA ARG A 64 -4.77 11.20 -11.48
C ARG A 64 -4.23 12.27 -10.54
N LYS A 65 -5.08 12.90 -9.72
CA LYS A 65 -4.67 13.98 -8.80
C LYS A 65 -3.78 13.46 -7.67
N LEU A 66 -4.02 12.23 -7.23
CA LEU A 66 -3.27 11.58 -6.17
C LEU A 66 -2.19 10.62 -6.71
N ASP A 67 -2.07 10.49 -8.03
CA ASP A 67 -1.21 9.52 -8.71
C ASP A 67 -1.42 8.09 -8.15
N ARG A 68 -2.67 7.62 -8.21
CA ARG A 68 -3.05 6.31 -7.69
C ARG A 68 -3.82 5.48 -8.71
N VAL A 69 -3.37 4.23 -8.87
CA VAL A 69 -4.07 3.16 -9.57
C VAL A 69 -4.35 2.07 -8.54
N ASP A 70 -5.61 1.68 -8.43
CA ASP A 70 -6.07 0.76 -7.41
C ASP A 70 -7.04 -0.28 -8.00
N ARG A 71 -6.78 -1.56 -7.72
CA ARG A 71 -7.57 -2.70 -8.17
C ARG A 71 -8.06 -3.56 -7.02
N CYS A 72 -7.98 -3.08 -5.78
CA CYS A 72 -8.39 -3.82 -4.58
C CYS A 72 -9.86 -4.25 -4.65
N ILE A 73 -10.72 -3.40 -5.22
CA ILE A 73 -12.15 -3.68 -5.45
C ILE A 73 -12.41 -4.78 -6.49
N THR A 74 -11.37 -5.32 -7.14
CA THR A 74 -11.50 -6.53 -7.96
C THR A 74 -11.88 -7.74 -7.10
N CYS A 75 -11.33 -7.84 -5.88
CA CYS A 75 -11.64 -8.90 -4.93
C CYS A 75 -12.54 -8.42 -3.78
N HIS A 76 -12.34 -7.17 -3.32
CA HIS A 76 -13.13 -6.56 -2.24
C HIS A 76 -14.46 -6.01 -2.74
N LEU A 77 -15.35 -6.90 -3.16
CA LEU A 77 -16.60 -6.54 -3.86
C LEU A 77 -17.74 -6.08 -2.95
N GLY A 78 -17.71 -6.44 -1.67
CA GLY A 78 -18.78 -6.10 -0.72
C GLY A 78 -18.59 -4.81 0.06
N ILE A 79 -17.58 -3.99 -0.29
CA ILE A 79 -17.16 -2.80 0.48
C ILE A 79 -18.29 -1.80 0.75
N LYS A 80 -19.24 -1.64 -0.17
CA LYS A 80 -20.39 -0.73 -0.07
C LYS A 80 -21.70 -1.45 0.31
N GLU A 81 -21.67 -2.77 0.45
CA GLU A 81 -22.87 -3.59 0.59
C GLU A 81 -23.20 -3.82 2.06
N GLU A 82 -24.19 -3.09 2.58
CA GLU A 82 -24.64 -3.20 3.97
C GLU A 82 -25.01 -4.63 4.40
N ALA A 83 -25.49 -5.46 3.45
CA ALA A 83 -25.84 -6.86 3.71
C ALA A 83 -24.64 -7.73 4.12
N LEU A 84 -23.41 -7.28 3.85
CA LEU A 84 -22.18 -8.05 4.01
C LEU A 84 -21.37 -7.62 5.25
N LYS A 85 -21.96 -6.91 6.20
CA LYS A 85 -21.27 -6.46 7.43
C LYS A 85 -20.64 -7.61 8.22
N GLY A 86 -21.34 -8.76 8.28
CA GLY A 86 -20.88 -9.97 8.96
C GLY A 86 -20.08 -10.94 8.09
N ALA A 87 -19.88 -10.65 6.80
CA ALA A 87 -19.19 -11.56 5.89
C ALA A 87 -17.70 -11.67 6.22
N GLU A 88 -17.05 -12.72 5.72
CA GLU A 88 -15.60 -12.87 5.80
C GLU A 88 -14.88 -11.97 4.79
N GLN A 89 -13.61 -11.69 5.05
CA GLN A 89 -12.76 -11.04 4.06
C GLN A 89 -12.58 -11.96 2.83
N PRO A 90 -12.56 -11.41 1.60
CA PRO A 90 -12.52 -9.98 1.26
C PRO A 90 -13.90 -9.31 1.07
N TYR A 91 -15.02 -10.00 1.33
CA TYR A 91 -16.37 -9.50 1.00
C TYR A 91 -17.01 -8.63 2.07
N ARG A 92 -16.39 -8.52 3.24
CA ARG A 92 -16.90 -7.71 4.34
C ARG A 92 -17.08 -6.25 3.93
N THR A 93 -18.19 -5.65 4.33
CA THR A 93 -18.44 -4.21 4.19
C THR A 93 -17.37 -3.40 4.89
N HIS A 94 -17.00 -2.27 4.31
CA HIS A 94 -16.07 -1.36 4.96
C HIS A 94 -16.73 -0.72 6.21
N PRO A 95 -15.99 -0.50 7.31
CA PRO A 95 -16.39 0.43 8.36
C PRO A 95 -16.75 1.82 7.81
N HIS A 96 -17.34 2.71 8.62
CA HIS A 96 -17.63 4.06 8.14
C HIS A 96 -16.36 4.82 7.70
N ILE A 97 -16.40 5.44 6.52
CA ILE A 97 -15.29 6.24 5.95
C ILE A 97 -15.82 7.65 5.65
N TYR A 98 -14.96 8.64 5.86
CA TYR A 98 -15.26 10.06 5.62
C TYR A 98 -14.91 10.54 4.20
N HIS A 99 -14.54 9.62 3.30
CA HIS A 99 -14.10 9.87 1.93
C HIS A 99 -14.72 8.83 0.99
N ASP A 100 -14.96 9.20 -0.27
CA ASP A 100 -15.42 8.24 -1.27
C ASP A 100 -14.26 7.38 -1.78
N ILE A 101 -14.36 6.07 -1.57
CA ILE A 101 -13.35 5.10 -1.98
C ILE A 101 -13.20 5.08 -3.50
N GLU A 102 -14.28 5.28 -4.26
CA GLU A 102 -14.24 5.23 -5.73
C GLU A 102 -13.51 6.43 -6.33
N GLU A 103 -13.40 7.54 -5.59
CA GLU A 103 -12.61 8.68 -6.01
C GLU A 103 -11.16 8.56 -5.53
N PHE A 104 -10.92 8.08 -4.32
CA PHE A 104 -9.61 8.12 -3.67
C PHE A 104 -8.74 6.87 -3.92
N GLY A 105 -9.36 5.71 -4.11
CA GLY A 105 -8.70 4.41 -4.08
C GLY A 105 -8.44 3.90 -2.65
N CYS A 106 -8.14 2.61 -2.51
CA CYS A 106 -7.94 1.96 -1.21
C CYS A 106 -6.53 2.22 -0.66
N THR A 107 -5.53 2.10 -1.52
CA THR A 107 -4.10 2.21 -1.20
C THR A 107 -3.67 3.59 -0.71
N ILE A 108 -4.47 4.64 -0.92
CA ILE A 108 -4.16 5.95 -0.32
C ILE A 108 -4.24 5.91 1.20
N CYS A 109 -5.16 5.11 1.76
CA CYS A 109 -5.34 4.91 3.19
C CYS A 109 -4.58 3.67 3.68
N HIS A 110 -4.70 2.56 2.94
CA HIS A 110 -4.22 1.25 3.35
C HIS A 110 -2.77 0.95 2.93
N GLU A 111 -2.15 1.74 2.05
CA GLU A 111 -0.92 1.35 1.32
C GLU A 111 -1.11 0.01 0.58
N GLY A 112 -0.03 -0.73 0.32
CA GLY A 112 -0.06 -1.93 -0.53
C GLY A 112 0.22 -1.64 -1.99
N GLN A 113 0.09 -2.67 -2.83
CA GLN A 113 0.33 -2.56 -4.28
C GLN A 113 -0.99 -2.49 -5.05
N GLY A 114 -1.48 -1.28 -5.27
CA GLY A 114 -2.80 -1.05 -5.86
C GLY A 114 -2.99 -1.62 -7.27
N ALA A 115 -1.93 -1.72 -8.08
CA ALA A 115 -2.01 -2.29 -9.42
C ALA A 115 -2.02 -3.84 -9.45
N ALA A 116 -1.74 -4.49 -8.31
CA ALA A 116 -1.66 -5.94 -8.22
C ALA A 116 -3.04 -6.60 -8.42
N THR A 117 -3.02 -7.82 -8.97
CA THR A 117 -4.22 -8.65 -9.18
C THR A 117 -4.12 -10.01 -8.49
N GLU A 118 -3.09 -10.19 -7.67
CA GLU A 118 -2.85 -11.39 -6.84
C GLU A 118 -2.68 -10.95 -5.39
N PHE A 119 -3.16 -11.76 -4.45
CA PHE A 119 -3.18 -11.42 -3.03
C PHE A 119 -1.78 -11.17 -2.46
N LYS A 120 -0.82 -12.03 -2.79
CA LYS A 120 0.56 -11.91 -2.31
C LYS A 120 1.24 -10.62 -2.78
N GLU A 121 0.92 -10.17 -3.98
CA GLU A 121 1.45 -8.92 -4.54
C GLU A 121 0.71 -7.71 -3.95
N SER A 122 -0.61 -7.79 -3.78
CA SER A 122 -1.43 -6.67 -3.29
C SER A 122 -1.08 -6.25 -1.86
N ILE A 123 -0.70 -7.21 -0.99
CA ILE A 123 -0.19 -6.91 0.35
C ILE A 123 1.14 -6.15 0.34
N GLY A 124 1.83 -6.08 -0.80
CA GLY A 124 3.09 -5.35 -0.98
C GLY A 124 4.28 -5.95 -0.24
N LYS A 125 4.20 -7.21 0.22
CA LYS A 125 5.32 -7.95 0.83
C LYS A 125 6.09 -8.74 -0.24
N VAL A 126 6.49 -8.03 -1.29
CA VAL A 126 7.20 -8.60 -2.45
C VAL A 126 8.51 -7.85 -2.70
N LYS A 127 9.41 -8.47 -3.46
CA LYS A 127 10.69 -7.87 -3.81
C LYS A 127 10.45 -6.60 -4.61
N PHE A 128 11.16 -5.52 -4.28
CA PHE A 128 11.09 -4.22 -4.95
C PHE A 128 9.76 -3.46 -4.77
N TRP A 129 9.03 -3.73 -3.69
CA TRP A 129 7.90 -2.92 -3.27
C TRP A 129 8.08 -2.44 -1.83
N ASP A 130 8.15 -1.12 -1.63
CA ASP A 130 8.52 -0.54 -0.34
C ASP A 130 7.32 -0.22 0.58
N LYS A 131 6.10 -0.38 0.07
CA LYS A 131 4.86 0.07 0.73
C LYS A 131 3.89 -1.10 0.93
N PRO A 132 4.15 -2.01 1.87
CA PRO A 132 3.19 -3.05 2.21
C PRO A 132 1.91 -2.43 2.76
N ILE A 133 0.82 -3.20 2.78
CA ILE A 133 -0.42 -2.78 3.45
C ILE A 133 -0.12 -2.44 4.91
N LEU A 134 -0.58 -1.26 5.34
CA LEU A 134 -0.45 -0.79 6.71
C LEU A 134 -1.31 -1.65 7.64
N PRO A 135 -0.77 -2.09 8.80
CA PRO A 135 -1.56 -2.60 9.90
C PRO A 135 -2.69 -1.64 10.27
N ALA A 136 -3.82 -2.19 10.72
CA ALA A 136 -5.01 -1.39 10.98
C ALA A 136 -4.79 -0.29 12.02
N GLU A 137 -3.96 -0.54 13.05
CA GLU A 137 -3.61 0.45 14.08
C GLU A 137 -2.84 1.68 13.54
N TYR A 138 -2.23 1.58 12.36
CA TYR A 138 -1.45 2.66 11.76
C TYR A 138 -2.16 3.35 10.59
N MET A 139 -3.42 2.99 10.32
CA MET A 139 -4.17 3.51 9.17
C MET A 139 -4.30 5.04 9.18
N GLU A 140 -4.47 5.63 10.37
CA GLU A 140 -4.59 7.08 10.52
C GLU A 140 -3.30 7.85 10.15
N ALA A 141 -2.15 7.18 10.08
CA ALA A 141 -0.92 7.80 9.58
C ALA A 141 -1.08 8.28 8.13
N SER A 142 -1.92 7.59 7.33
CA SER A 142 -2.22 8.00 5.95
C SER A 142 -3.02 9.29 5.88
N CYS A 143 -3.81 9.65 6.91
CA CYS A 143 -4.57 10.91 6.91
C CYS A 143 -3.65 12.13 6.84
N ALA A 144 -2.42 12.03 7.37
CA ALA A 144 -1.39 13.08 7.34
C ALA A 144 -0.87 13.40 5.93
N LYS A 145 -1.18 12.57 4.91
CA LYS A 145 -0.83 12.84 3.50
C LYS A 145 -1.50 14.11 2.98
N CYS A 146 -2.71 14.39 3.45
CA CYS A 146 -3.51 15.54 3.02
C CYS A 146 -3.80 16.51 4.17
N HIS A 147 -4.20 15.98 5.33
CA HIS A 147 -4.53 16.80 6.50
C HIS A 147 -3.24 17.26 7.19
N ARG A 148 -3.02 18.58 7.29
CA ARG A 148 -1.81 19.19 7.88
C ARG A 148 -2.09 19.99 9.15
N GLU A 149 -3.35 20.23 9.45
CA GLU A 149 -3.81 20.86 10.67
C GLU A 149 -3.38 20.05 11.90
N ARG A 150 -3.23 20.72 13.05
CA ARG A 150 -2.76 20.09 14.29
C ARG A 150 -3.73 19.04 14.82
N ASN A 151 -5.03 19.24 14.61
CA ASN A 151 -6.09 18.36 15.08
C ASN A 151 -7.03 18.03 13.92
N VAL A 152 -7.10 16.74 13.59
CA VAL A 152 -8.01 16.19 12.58
C VAL A 152 -9.18 15.52 13.31
N PRO A 153 -10.43 15.95 13.07
CA PRO A 153 -11.59 15.30 13.66
C PRO A 153 -11.64 13.82 13.31
N ARG A 154 -12.02 12.98 14.28
CA ARG A 154 -12.15 11.51 14.13
C ARG A 154 -10.86 10.78 13.70
N ALA A 155 -9.69 11.37 13.96
CA ALA A 155 -8.38 10.72 13.81
C ALA A 155 -7.54 10.84 15.10
N PRO A 156 -7.98 10.24 16.22
CA PRO A 156 -7.30 10.36 17.51
C PRO A 156 -5.88 9.79 17.53
N ALA A 157 -5.59 8.71 16.82
CA ALA A 157 -4.26 8.12 16.78
C ALA A 157 -3.28 9.01 15.99
N LEU A 158 -3.72 9.62 14.89
CA LEU A 158 -2.93 10.64 14.20
C LEU A 158 -2.65 11.83 15.13
N ASN A 159 -3.68 12.37 15.78
CA ASN A 159 -3.53 13.52 16.68
C ASN A 159 -2.57 13.21 17.86
N LEU A 160 -2.66 12.00 18.42
CA LEU A 160 -1.73 11.53 19.44
C LEU A 160 -0.30 11.43 18.89
N GLY A 161 -0.11 10.81 17.72
CA GLY A 161 1.20 10.72 17.07
C GLY A 161 1.83 12.10 16.85
N ARG A 162 1.03 13.07 16.40
CA ARG A 162 1.45 14.47 16.25
C ARG A 162 1.93 15.10 17.55
N LYS A 163 1.17 14.91 18.63
CA LYS A 163 1.53 15.39 19.96
C LYS A 163 2.85 14.76 20.43
N LEU A 164 3.01 13.45 20.25
CA LEU A 164 4.24 12.74 20.61
C LEU A 164 5.45 13.20 19.82
N LEU A 165 5.31 13.53 18.53
CA LEU A 165 6.40 14.08 17.71
C LEU A 165 6.89 15.44 18.21
N GLU A 166 5.98 16.28 18.70
CA GLU A 166 6.31 17.58 19.31
C GLU A 166 6.97 17.40 20.68
N GLU A 167 6.36 16.61 21.57
CA GLU A 167 6.82 16.39 22.94
C GLU A 167 8.17 15.65 23.00
N SER A 168 8.40 14.72 22.08
CA SER A 168 9.66 13.98 21.95
C SER A 168 10.73 14.75 21.15
N ASN A 169 10.44 15.98 20.72
CA ASN A 169 11.31 16.84 19.92
C ASN A 169 11.84 16.18 18.62
N CYS A 170 11.10 15.23 18.04
CA CYS A 170 11.46 14.58 16.78
C CYS A 170 11.60 15.60 15.64
N ILE A 171 10.71 16.60 15.63
CA ILE A 171 10.67 17.72 14.68
C ILE A 171 11.81 18.73 14.88
N GLY A 172 12.54 18.62 16.00
CA GLY A 172 13.76 19.41 16.22
C GLY A 172 14.82 19.03 15.21
N CYS A 173 15.08 17.73 15.08
CA CYS A 173 16.12 17.17 14.21
C CYS A 173 15.61 16.81 12.80
N HIS A 174 14.48 16.09 12.71
CA HIS A 174 13.94 15.58 11.45
C HIS A 174 13.03 16.60 10.77
N LYS A 175 13.22 16.77 9.46
CA LYS A 175 12.28 17.54 8.64
C LYS A 175 11.03 16.69 8.40
N ILE A 176 9.94 17.02 9.10
CA ILE A 176 8.65 16.35 8.97
C ILE A 176 7.68 17.33 8.30
N GLY A 177 6.99 16.88 7.25
CA GLY A 177 6.02 17.72 6.54
C GLY A 177 4.89 18.19 7.46
N GLY A 178 4.52 19.47 7.38
CA GLY A 178 3.52 20.08 8.26
C GLY A 178 4.07 20.61 9.59
N TYR A 179 5.37 20.44 9.87
CA TYR A 179 6.04 20.98 11.05
C TYR A 179 7.17 21.93 10.64
N GLU A 180 7.30 23.03 11.37
CA GLU A 180 8.49 23.88 11.26
C GLU A 180 9.66 23.22 11.99
N LYS A 181 10.79 23.05 11.28
CA LYS A 181 12.01 22.47 11.86
C LYS A 181 12.55 23.41 12.93
N ARG A 182 12.54 22.96 14.18
CA ARG A 182 12.78 23.87 15.32
C ARG A 182 14.25 24.04 15.67
N TRP A 183 15.10 23.00 15.53
CA TRP A 183 16.48 23.07 16.02
C TRP A 183 17.42 22.02 15.40
N VAL A 184 18.01 22.35 14.25
CA VAL A 184 19.36 21.86 13.89
C VAL A 184 20.15 23.07 13.44
N PRO A 185 21.25 23.43 14.13
CA PRO A 185 22.12 24.51 13.66
C PRO A 185 22.53 24.20 12.22
N ARG A 186 22.39 25.17 11.32
CA ARG A 186 23.01 25.04 10.01
C ARG A 186 24.52 24.88 10.23
N LEU A 187 25.08 23.76 9.77
CA LEU A 187 26.53 23.55 9.80
C LEU A 187 27.24 24.31 8.67
N ASP A 188 26.49 25.04 7.85
CA ASP A 188 27.06 25.89 6.81
C ASP A 188 27.98 26.93 7.43
N GLY A 189 29.24 26.96 6.98
CA GLY A 189 30.26 27.86 7.51
C GLY A 189 30.81 27.46 8.88
N ILE A 190 30.50 26.27 9.44
CA ILE A 190 31.11 25.84 10.70
C ILE A 190 32.64 25.69 10.57
N GLY A 191 33.11 25.23 9.39
CA GLY A 191 34.54 25.07 9.11
C GLY A 191 35.36 26.37 9.10
N SER A 192 34.72 27.54 9.03
CA SER A 192 35.41 28.83 9.17
C SER A 192 35.43 29.35 10.62
N LYS A 193 34.69 28.71 11.53
CA LYS A 193 34.56 29.13 12.93
C LYS A 193 35.28 28.22 13.91
N VAL A 194 35.53 26.96 13.53
CA VAL A 194 36.17 25.96 14.39
C VAL A 194 37.15 25.11 13.59
N ASN A 195 38.15 24.54 14.27
CA ASN A 195 39.14 23.68 13.64
C ASN A 195 38.68 22.21 13.58
N ARG A 196 39.36 21.40 12.76
CA ARG A 196 39.03 19.99 12.54
C ARG A 196 39.06 19.16 13.82
N GLN A 197 40.04 19.38 14.70
CA GLN A 197 40.17 18.62 15.96
C GLN A 197 38.99 18.90 16.89
N TRP A 198 38.57 20.16 17.00
CA TRP A 198 37.40 20.58 17.78
C TRP A 198 36.10 20.00 17.21
N LEU A 199 35.94 19.99 15.88
CA LEU A 199 34.76 19.41 15.22
C LEU A 199 34.64 17.90 15.49
N VAL A 200 35.76 17.17 15.39
CA VAL A 200 35.79 15.72 15.63
C VAL A 200 35.48 15.42 17.10
N SER A 201 36.10 16.12 18.05
CA SER A 201 35.85 15.91 19.48
C SER A 201 34.41 16.27 19.89
N TRP A 202 33.87 17.38 19.38
CA TRP A 202 32.49 17.79 19.63
C TRP A 202 31.46 16.79 19.08
N SER A 203 31.68 16.25 17.88
CA SER A 203 30.80 15.25 17.27
C SER A 203 30.73 13.93 18.06
N GLN A 204 31.83 13.57 18.71
CA GLN A 204 31.88 12.39 19.60
C GLN A 204 31.19 12.67 20.94
N PHE A 205 31.23 13.91 21.43
CA PHE A 205 30.60 14.32 22.69
C PHE A 205 29.06 14.34 22.62
N ILE A 206 28.47 14.64 21.46
CA ILE A 206 27.00 14.65 21.26
C ILE A 206 26.33 13.29 21.49
N HIS A 207 27.08 12.18 21.41
CA HIS A 207 26.55 10.84 21.72
C HIS A 207 26.47 10.55 23.24
N VAL A 208 26.86 11.50 24.10
CA VAL A 208 26.80 11.39 25.56
C VAL A 208 25.70 12.30 26.13
N VAL A 209 24.45 12.09 25.67
CA VAL A 209 23.28 12.53 26.45
C VAL A 209 22.93 11.38 27.40
N PRO A 210 22.84 11.60 28.73
CA PRO A 210 22.45 10.54 29.65
C PRO A 210 21.09 10.00 29.20
N ARG A 211 21.01 8.70 28.90
CA ARG A 211 19.71 8.01 28.78
C ARG A 211 18.98 8.22 30.11
N ARG A 212 18.06 9.18 30.17
CA ARG A 212 17.07 9.20 31.27
C ARG A 212 16.33 7.87 31.12
N ARG A 213 16.53 6.94 32.06
CA ARG A 213 15.65 5.78 32.19
C ARG A 213 14.26 6.35 32.42
N CYS A 214 13.34 6.10 31.50
CA CYS A 214 11.93 6.19 31.80
C CYS A 214 11.68 5.17 32.92
N SER A 215 11.27 5.69 34.09
CA SER A 215 10.65 4.93 35.17
C SER A 215 9.24 4.55 34.79
#